data_AF-A0A559QSY5-F1
#
_entry.id   AF-A0A559QSY5-F1
#
_cell.length_a   1.000
_cell.length_b   1.000
_cell.length_c   1.000
_cell.angle_alpha   90.00
_cell.angle_beta   90.00
_cell.angle_gamma   90.00
#
_symmetry.space_group_name_H-M   'P 1'
#
loop_
_entity.id
_entity.type
_entity.pdbx_description
1 polymer ?
#
loop_
_entity_poly.entity_id
_entity_poly.type
_entity_poly.pdbx_seq_one_letter_code
_entity_poly.pdbx_strand_id
1 'polypeptide(L)'
;MVGAIISFMAFNTNAIPLGDKLVTIATYESPPYQVTAEPTLSGSSVGALRCVLDNLGRPYKIVVYPQKRAFQSLRAGRVDALLSVTPEQVNHVDLFTLSQPIALEKWVIFSHAVQGDLVSDVGANYFGSLGVILGSPQENWLEQRNYPIKSRVLDMQILLNMFAMNRFDSVLVDLHQARRDEYQPSEGKLSHSYLHFVKYSPKSVAFSKPFAANNAQFISEFNNTISGCLPVSMRLDSAEREHLIFEGSHFFNSIQEDASVRQQVQQQNQSPPLQSADIDTLEYAWRWGAHQKSIQHLFSGVVQSQAALNLISLKERSRGVIREIIVTDKLGFNAVVTDKTSDFYQGDESKFSEVVQHTPVQVYASPIQYDASTARFLVHVSFPLFGRGDKVIGVAILGIDPEIALANRHLWGSDSNPATGFAVGK
;
A
#
# COMPACT_ATOMS: atom_id res chain seq x y z
N MET A 1 -58.67 38.63 -12.46
CA MET A 1 -57.19 38.69 -12.43
C MET A 1 -56.71 37.29 -12.11
N VAL A 2 -56.06 36.64 -13.07
CA VAL A 2 -55.71 35.21 -13.04
C VAL A 2 -54.47 35.01 -12.15
N GLY A 3 -54.56 34.14 -11.14
CA GLY A 3 -53.43 33.73 -10.31
C GLY A 3 -53.18 32.23 -10.51
N ALA A 4 -52.14 31.89 -11.28
CA ALA A 4 -51.74 30.52 -11.54
C ALA A 4 -51.04 29.92 -10.31
N ILE A 5 -51.53 28.77 -9.84
CA ILE A 5 -50.85 27.94 -8.84
C ILE A 5 -49.89 27.01 -9.61
N ILE A 6 -48.60 27.33 -9.58
CA ILE A 6 -47.54 26.46 -10.08
C ILE A 6 -47.20 25.48 -8.96
N SER A 7 -47.69 24.26 -9.08
CA SER A 7 -47.28 23.14 -8.23
C SER A 7 -45.92 22.63 -8.73
N PHE A 8 -44.86 22.92 -7.99
CA PHE A 8 -43.55 22.32 -8.21
C PHE A 8 -43.60 20.87 -7.73
N MET A 9 -43.80 19.92 -8.66
CA MET A 9 -43.44 18.53 -8.40
C MET A 9 -41.92 18.46 -8.26
N ALA A 10 -41.45 18.20 -7.04
CA ALA A 10 -40.08 17.79 -6.81
C ALA A 10 -39.86 16.45 -7.55
N PHE A 11 -39.09 16.49 -8.63
CA PHE A 11 -38.51 15.29 -9.20
C PHE A 11 -37.51 14.75 -8.17
N ASN A 12 -37.94 13.76 -7.38
CA ASN A 12 -37.01 12.86 -6.73
C ASN A 12 -36.23 12.15 -7.85
N THR A 13 -35.00 12.61 -8.07
CA THR A 13 -34.01 11.86 -8.84
C THR A 13 -33.69 10.61 -8.05
N ASN A 14 -34.44 9.53 -8.30
CA ASN A 14 -34.04 8.20 -7.89
C ASN A 14 -32.65 7.96 -8.48
N ALA A 15 -31.65 7.82 -7.61
CA ALA A 15 -30.38 7.25 -7.99
C ALA A 15 -30.66 5.89 -8.64
N ILE A 16 -30.24 5.72 -9.89
CA ILE A 16 -30.29 4.42 -10.57
C ILE A 16 -29.41 3.48 -9.73
N PRO A 17 -29.92 2.32 -9.27
CA PRO A 17 -29.07 1.38 -8.55
C PRO A 17 -27.94 0.97 -9.50
N LEU A 18 -26.68 1.00 -9.01
CA LEU A 18 -25.49 0.53 -9.73
C LEU A 18 -25.53 -0.99 -10.06
N GLY A 19 -26.69 -1.66 -9.94
CA GLY A 19 -26.78 -3.06 -9.54
C GLY A 19 -26.98 -4.14 -10.60
N ASP A 20 -27.27 -3.86 -11.88
CA ASP A 20 -27.83 -4.94 -12.74
C ASP A 20 -26.95 -5.46 -13.87
N LYS A 21 -25.82 -4.81 -14.21
CA LYS A 21 -25.00 -5.26 -15.34
C LYS A 21 -23.83 -6.15 -14.89
N LEU A 22 -23.89 -7.41 -15.31
CA LEU A 22 -22.81 -8.39 -15.14
C LEU A 22 -21.46 -7.82 -15.61
N VAL A 23 -20.45 -7.89 -14.75
CA VAL A 23 -19.07 -7.52 -15.09
C VAL A 23 -18.30 -8.76 -15.54
N THR A 24 -17.80 -8.76 -16.77
CA THR A 24 -16.97 -9.85 -17.32
C THR A 24 -15.50 -9.55 -17.09
N ILE A 25 -14.84 -10.38 -16.29
CA ILE A 25 -13.46 -10.18 -15.84
C ILE A 25 -12.59 -11.28 -16.41
N ALA A 26 -11.65 -10.93 -17.28
CA ALA A 26 -10.61 -11.86 -17.72
C ALA A 26 -9.57 -12.05 -16.62
N THR A 27 -8.94 -13.22 -16.59
CA THR A 27 -7.74 -13.47 -15.79
C THR A 27 -6.83 -14.49 -16.47
N TYR A 28 -5.69 -14.77 -15.87
CA TYR A 28 -4.70 -15.75 -16.32
C TYR A 28 -4.01 -16.37 -15.11
N GLU A 29 -3.35 -17.52 -15.30
CA GLU A 29 -2.62 -18.20 -14.25
C GLU A 29 -1.39 -17.39 -13.81
N SER A 30 -1.32 -17.07 -12.52
CA SER A 30 -0.19 -16.40 -11.88
C SER A 30 -0.18 -16.73 -10.38
N PRO A 31 0.24 -17.95 -10.00
CA PRO A 31 0.33 -18.34 -8.60
C PRO A 31 1.31 -17.46 -7.81
N PRO A 32 1.06 -17.17 -6.51
CA PRO A 32 -0.09 -17.62 -5.71
C PRO A 32 -1.34 -16.72 -5.81
N TYR A 33 -1.32 -15.71 -6.68
CA TYR A 33 -2.37 -14.69 -6.79
C TYR A 33 -3.60 -15.20 -7.56
N GLN A 34 -3.37 -15.96 -8.62
CA GLN A 34 -4.37 -16.65 -9.42
C GLN A 34 -3.91 -18.09 -9.64
N VAL A 35 -4.60 -19.03 -9.00
CA VAL A 35 -4.32 -20.47 -9.08
C VAL A 35 -5.52 -21.17 -9.72
N THR A 36 -5.25 -21.84 -10.82
CA THR A 36 -6.23 -22.63 -11.57
C THR A 36 -6.10 -24.10 -11.17
N ALA A 37 -6.73 -24.48 -10.04
CA ALA A 37 -6.92 -25.88 -9.68
C ALA A 37 -8.36 -26.24 -10.01
N GLU A 38 -8.58 -27.01 -11.08
CA GLU A 38 -9.92 -27.47 -11.48
C GLU A 38 -10.65 -28.11 -10.28
N PRO A 39 -11.90 -27.72 -9.95
CA PRO A 39 -12.82 -26.88 -10.73
C PRO A 39 -12.87 -25.40 -10.30
N THR A 40 -11.96 -24.93 -9.44
CA THR A 40 -12.07 -23.62 -8.79
C THR A 40 -10.87 -22.71 -9.02
N LEU A 41 -11.11 -21.55 -9.61
CA LEU A 41 -10.17 -20.43 -9.59
C LEU A 41 -10.02 -19.90 -8.15
N SER A 42 -8.79 -19.88 -7.64
CA SER A 42 -8.43 -19.43 -6.28
C SER A 42 -7.19 -18.53 -6.30
N GLY A 43 -6.66 -18.18 -5.12
CA GLY A 43 -5.48 -17.32 -4.96
C GLY A 43 -5.81 -15.97 -4.31
N SER A 44 -4.77 -15.27 -3.86
CA SER A 44 -4.93 -14.05 -3.04
C SER A 44 -5.64 -12.91 -3.79
N SER A 45 -5.27 -12.63 -5.04
CA SER A 45 -5.94 -11.61 -5.86
C SER A 45 -7.38 -11.98 -6.20
N VAL A 46 -7.66 -13.27 -6.41
CA VAL A 46 -9.02 -13.74 -6.68
C VAL A 46 -9.90 -13.58 -5.44
N GLY A 47 -9.38 -13.94 -4.26
CA GLY A 47 -10.08 -13.74 -2.99
C GLY A 47 -10.42 -12.28 -2.72
N ALA A 48 -9.44 -11.38 -2.90
CA ALA A 48 -9.65 -9.94 -2.74
C ALA A 48 -10.68 -9.40 -3.74
N LEU A 49 -10.58 -9.78 -5.02
CA LEU A 49 -11.55 -9.37 -6.04
C LEU A 49 -12.98 -9.80 -5.69
N ARG A 50 -13.17 -11.06 -5.28
CA ARG A 50 -14.50 -11.58 -4.90
C ARG A 50 -15.06 -10.82 -3.71
N CYS A 51 -14.27 -10.64 -2.65
CA CYS A 51 -14.67 -9.86 -1.47
C CYS A 51 -15.16 -8.45 -1.85
N VAL A 52 -14.41 -7.75 -2.72
CA VAL A 52 -14.80 -6.40 -3.16
C VAL A 52 -16.11 -6.42 -3.94
N LEU A 53 -16.24 -7.30 -4.93
CA LEU A 53 -17.44 -7.35 -5.77
C LEU A 53 -18.69 -7.81 -5.00
N ASP A 54 -18.52 -8.73 -4.06
CA ASP A 54 -19.60 -9.23 -3.19
C ASP A 54 -20.09 -8.12 -2.23
N ASN A 55 -19.17 -7.34 -1.64
CA ASN A 55 -19.53 -6.18 -0.81
C ASN A 55 -20.23 -5.06 -1.59
N LEU A 56 -19.93 -4.92 -2.88
CA LEU A 56 -20.63 -3.99 -3.78
C LEU A 56 -21.96 -4.55 -4.30
N GLY A 57 -22.26 -5.83 -4.06
CA GLY A 57 -23.44 -6.51 -4.63
C GLY A 57 -23.44 -6.56 -6.16
N ARG A 58 -22.28 -6.47 -6.82
CA ARG A 58 -22.19 -6.41 -8.28
C ARG A 58 -22.07 -7.82 -8.86
N PRO A 59 -22.98 -8.28 -9.74
CA PRO A 59 -22.82 -9.58 -10.38
C PRO A 59 -21.59 -9.61 -11.31
N TYR A 60 -20.83 -10.70 -11.28
CA TYR A 60 -19.62 -10.85 -12.10
C TYR A 60 -19.42 -12.26 -12.64
N LYS A 61 -18.63 -12.35 -13.72
CA LYS A 61 -18.14 -13.61 -14.30
C LYS A 61 -16.64 -13.51 -14.51
N ILE A 62 -15.88 -14.43 -13.92
CA ILE A 62 -14.43 -14.52 -14.13
C ILE A 62 -14.15 -15.58 -15.21
N VAL A 63 -13.33 -15.23 -16.20
CA VAL A 63 -12.96 -16.10 -17.32
C VAL A 63 -11.45 -16.20 -17.41
N VAL A 64 -10.91 -17.42 -17.33
CA VAL A 64 -9.47 -17.67 -17.45
C VAL A 64 -9.09 -17.75 -18.92
N TYR A 65 -8.03 -17.03 -19.31
CA TYR A 65 -7.42 -17.05 -20.63
C TYR A 65 -5.91 -17.30 -20.51
N PRO A 66 -5.25 -17.78 -21.58
CA PRO A 66 -3.83 -17.57 -21.75
C PRO A 66 -3.52 -16.07 -21.66
N GLN A 67 -2.46 -15.69 -20.93
CA GLN A 67 -2.17 -14.30 -20.58
C GLN A 67 -2.24 -13.33 -21.78
N LYS A 68 -1.58 -13.65 -22.90
CA LYS A 68 -1.62 -12.81 -24.12
C LYS A 68 -3.04 -12.58 -24.64
N ARG A 69 -3.91 -13.60 -24.59
CA ARG A 69 -5.32 -13.50 -25.00
C ARG A 69 -6.14 -12.68 -24.01
N ALA A 70 -5.82 -12.75 -22.71
CA ALA A 70 -6.46 -11.93 -21.68
C ALA A 70 -6.24 -10.42 -21.97
N PHE A 71 -4.97 -10.02 -22.19
CA PHE A 71 -4.63 -8.64 -22.56
C PHE A 71 -5.26 -8.20 -23.89
N GLN A 72 -5.24 -9.05 -24.92
CA GLN A 72 -5.89 -8.74 -26.19
C GLN A 72 -7.41 -8.56 -26.06
N SER A 73 -8.06 -9.37 -25.22
CA SER A 73 -9.51 -9.29 -24.99
C SER A 73 -9.88 -8.00 -24.27
N LEU A 74 -9.07 -7.58 -23.29
CA LEU A 74 -9.24 -6.29 -22.61
C LEU A 74 -9.07 -5.11 -23.58
N ARG A 75 -7.99 -5.10 -24.36
CA ARG A 75 -7.72 -4.04 -25.37
C ARG A 75 -8.84 -3.92 -26.39
N ALA A 76 -9.42 -5.04 -26.81
CA ALA A 76 -10.51 -5.08 -27.76
C ALA A 76 -11.89 -4.78 -27.14
N GLY A 77 -11.98 -4.50 -25.83
CA GLY A 77 -13.25 -4.27 -25.13
C GLY A 77 -14.18 -5.49 -25.11
N ARG A 78 -13.64 -6.70 -25.29
CA ARG A 78 -14.41 -7.96 -25.24
C ARG A 78 -14.70 -8.44 -23.82
N VAL A 79 -13.96 -7.90 -22.86
CA VAL A 79 -14.16 -8.09 -21.43
C VAL A 79 -14.10 -6.71 -20.77
N ASP A 80 -14.81 -6.57 -19.66
CA ASP A 80 -14.92 -5.30 -18.94
C ASP A 80 -13.64 -4.99 -18.17
N ALA A 81 -13.01 -6.02 -17.60
CA ALA A 81 -11.82 -5.89 -16.78
C ALA A 81 -10.84 -7.08 -16.93
N LEU A 82 -9.60 -6.88 -16.45
CA LEU A 82 -8.56 -7.89 -16.36
C LEU A 82 -7.95 -7.92 -14.96
N LEU A 83 -7.94 -9.10 -14.36
CA LEU A 83 -7.29 -9.45 -13.10
C LEU A 83 -6.00 -10.26 -13.36
N SER A 84 -4.84 -9.98 -12.80
CA SER A 84 -4.31 -8.73 -12.24
C SER A 84 -3.17 -8.26 -13.15
N VAL A 85 -2.97 -6.95 -13.26
CA VAL A 85 -1.89 -6.37 -14.07
C VAL A 85 -0.89 -5.62 -13.19
N THR A 86 0.38 -5.67 -13.56
CA THR A 86 1.41 -4.78 -12.99
C THR A 86 1.68 -3.59 -13.92
N PRO A 87 2.21 -2.47 -13.41
CA PRO A 87 2.60 -1.33 -14.24
C PRO A 87 3.47 -1.73 -15.43
N GLU A 88 4.42 -2.66 -15.22
CA GLU A 88 5.37 -3.12 -16.24
C GLU A 88 4.72 -3.91 -17.39
N GLN A 89 3.49 -4.38 -17.21
CA GLN A 89 2.72 -5.05 -18.26
C GLN A 89 1.81 -4.08 -19.03
N VAL A 90 1.47 -2.93 -18.44
CA VAL A 90 0.48 -1.98 -18.97
C VAL A 90 1.05 -0.59 -19.24
N ASN A 91 2.36 -0.48 -19.51
CA ASN A 91 3.13 0.74 -19.83
C ASN A 91 2.46 1.78 -20.76
N HIS A 92 1.36 1.46 -21.44
CA HIS A 92 0.50 2.40 -22.16
C HIS A 92 -0.70 2.80 -21.29
N VAL A 93 -0.49 3.81 -20.44
CA VAL A 93 -1.48 4.40 -19.51
C VAL A 93 -2.79 4.83 -20.18
N ASP A 94 -2.78 5.10 -21.48
CA ASP A 94 -3.97 5.57 -22.21
C ASP A 94 -4.93 4.46 -22.65
N LEU A 95 -4.60 3.19 -22.42
CA LEU A 95 -5.44 2.07 -22.89
C LEU A 95 -6.42 1.55 -21.84
N PHE A 96 -6.21 1.84 -20.55
CA PHE A 96 -7.00 1.27 -19.46
C PHE A 96 -7.24 2.28 -18.34
N THR A 97 -8.10 1.93 -17.39
CA THR A 97 -8.22 2.59 -16.09
C THR A 97 -7.88 1.56 -15.02
N LEU A 98 -6.86 1.84 -14.21
CA LEU A 98 -6.42 0.91 -13.16
C LEU A 98 -7.19 1.17 -11.86
N SER A 99 -7.56 0.11 -11.15
CA SER A 99 -7.94 0.19 -9.75
C SER A 99 -6.73 0.51 -8.87
N GLN A 100 -6.98 0.87 -7.61
CA GLN A 100 -5.97 0.71 -6.57
C GLN A 100 -5.48 -0.76 -6.50
N PRO A 101 -4.27 -1.02 -6.00
CA PRO A 101 -3.72 -2.35 -5.94
C PRO A 101 -4.61 -3.29 -5.11
N ILE A 102 -4.81 -4.50 -5.58
CA ILE A 102 -5.57 -5.57 -4.90
C ILE A 102 -4.69 -6.76 -4.50
N ALA A 103 -3.40 -6.69 -4.84
CA ALA A 103 -2.33 -7.56 -4.39
C ALA A 103 -0.99 -6.86 -4.61
N LEU A 104 0.07 -7.45 -4.08
CA LEU A 104 1.42 -6.90 -4.12
C LEU A 104 2.42 -8.02 -4.39
N GLU A 105 3.24 -7.87 -5.42
CA GLU A 105 4.43 -8.72 -5.58
C GLU A 105 5.59 -8.12 -4.76
N LYS A 106 6.39 -8.98 -4.14
CA LYS A 106 7.59 -8.58 -3.41
C LYS A 106 8.80 -8.96 -4.23
N TRP A 107 9.35 -8.00 -4.97
CA TRP A 107 10.45 -8.28 -5.87
C TRP A 107 11.76 -8.31 -5.12
N VAL A 108 12.48 -9.41 -5.29
CA VAL A 108 13.78 -9.63 -4.66
C VAL A 108 14.76 -10.17 -5.67
N ILE A 109 16.03 -9.88 -5.42
CA ILE A 109 17.13 -10.61 -6.03
C ILE A 109 17.62 -11.66 -5.06
N PHE A 110 17.62 -12.92 -5.50
CA PHE A 110 18.47 -13.95 -4.90
C PHE A 110 19.86 -13.86 -5.53
N SER A 111 20.89 -13.82 -4.69
CA SER A 111 22.30 -13.73 -5.10
C SER A 111 23.15 -14.75 -4.33
N HIS A 112 24.18 -15.27 -4.99
CA HIS A 112 25.23 -16.08 -4.33
C HIS A 112 26.27 -15.21 -3.61
N ALA A 113 26.37 -13.93 -3.96
CA ALA A 113 27.35 -13.00 -3.40
C ALA A 113 26.88 -12.40 -2.07
N VAL A 114 27.83 -12.28 -1.13
CA VAL A 114 27.59 -11.90 0.27
C VAL A 114 27.08 -10.46 0.41
N GLN A 115 26.05 -10.34 1.25
CA GLN A 115 25.61 -9.14 1.94
C GLN A 115 26.73 -8.59 2.83
N GLY A 116 27.53 -7.67 2.31
CA GLY A 116 28.03 -6.56 3.13
C GLY A 116 26.95 -5.48 3.17
N ASP A 117 26.93 -4.64 4.21
CA ASP A 117 26.29 -3.34 4.10
C ASP A 117 26.85 -2.71 2.82
N LEU A 118 25.99 -2.48 1.84
CA LEU A 118 26.42 -1.80 0.62
C LEU A 118 26.78 -0.40 1.08
N VAL A 119 28.07 -0.10 1.18
CA VAL A 119 28.53 1.20 1.68
C VAL A 119 28.43 2.27 0.57
N SER A 120 28.15 1.85 -0.65
CA SER A 120 28.05 2.69 -1.83
C SER A 120 27.01 2.16 -2.78
N ASP A 121 26.38 3.08 -3.50
CA ASP A 121 25.53 2.82 -4.66
C ASP A 121 26.15 1.80 -5.61
N VAL A 122 25.48 0.67 -5.79
CA VAL A 122 25.84 -0.39 -6.69
C VAL A 122 24.93 -0.36 -7.91
N GLY A 123 25.54 -0.40 -9.10
CA GLY A 123 24.80 -0.38 -10.36
C GLY A 123 24.38 -1.77 -10.82
N ALA A 124 23.74 -1.79 -11.98
CA ALA A 124 23.31 -2.95 -12.77
C ALA A 124 24.15 -4.23 -12.67
N ASN A 125 25.48 -4.06 -12.71
CA ASN A 125 26.43 -5.17 -12.85
C ASN A 125 26.80 -5.81 -11.50
N TYR A 126 26.35 -5.24 -10.38
CA TYR A 126 26.70 -5.72 -9.04
C TYR A 126 26.30 -7.17 -8.81
N PHE A 127 25.13 -7.54 -9.34
CA PHE A 127 24.58 -8.88 -9.21
C PHE A 127 25.10 -9.87 -10.25
N GLY A 128 26.19 -9.52 -10.93
CA GLY A 128 26.81 -10.34 -11.96
C GLY A 128 25.80 -10.70 -13.05
N SER A 129 25.81 -11.96 -13.44
CA SER A 129 24.91 -12.46 -14.45
C SER A 129 23.53 -12.81 -13.91
N LEU A 130 22.52 -12.10 -14.41
CA LEU A 130 21.15 -12.22 -13.96
C LEU A 130 20.31 -13.13 -14.88
N GLY A 131 19.55 -14.04 -14.26
CA GLY A 131 18.49 -14.83 -14.89
C GLY A 131 17.09 -14.30 -14.57
N VAL A 132 16.16 -14.42 -15.51
CA VAL A 132 14.76 -13.98 -15.36
C VAL A 132 13.79 -14.90 -16.12
N ILE A 133 12.50 -14.84 -15.77
CA ILE A 133 11.44 -15.53 -16.52
C ILE A 133 11.10 -14.74 -17.79
N LEU A 134 11.08 -15.44 -18.93
CA LEU A 134 10.70 -14.88 -20.23
C LEU A 134 9.24 -14.39 -20.22
N GLY A 135 9.02 -13.15 -20.64
CA GLY A 135 7.72 -12.49 -20.71
C GLY A 135 7.18 -12.01 -19.36
N SER A 136 8.00 -12.05 -18.30
CA SER A 136 7.59 -11.63 -16.96
C SER A 136 7.61 -10.10 -16.79
N PRO A 137 6.84 -9.54 -15.85
CA PRO A 137 6.98 -8.14 -15.43
C PRO A 137 8.42 -7.75 -15.08
N GLN A 138 9.17 -8.67 -14.46
CA GLN A 138 10.56 -8.51 -14.05
C GLN A 138 11.48 -8.34 -15.27
N GLU A 139 11.29 -9.14 -16.32
CA GLU A 139 12.02 -8.96 -17.59
C GLU A 139 11.76 -7.58 -18.18
N ASN A 140 10.48 -7.19 -18.31
CA ASN A 140 10.12 -5.88 -18.85
C ASN A 140 10.76 -4.74 -18.05
N TRP A 141 10.80 -4.84 -16.72
CA TRP A 141 11.41 -3.85 -15.84
C TRP A 141 12.92 -3.71 -16.05
N LEU A 142 13.61 -4.85 -16.19
CA LEU A 142 15.05 -4.91 -16.43
C LEU A 142 15.40 -4.31 -17.80
N GLU A 143 14.66 -4.68 -18.85
CA GLU A 143 14.87 -4.18 -20.21
C GLU A 143 14.66 -2.67 -20.32
N GLN A 144 13.60 -2.13 -19.69
CA GLN A 144 13.32 -0.68 -19.67
C GLN A 144 14.45 0.13 -19.04
N ARG A 145 15.26 -0.48 -18.17
CA ARG A 145 16.36 0.15 -17.45
C ARG A 145 17.73 -0.24 -18.01
N ASN A 146 17.76 -0.99 -19.12
CA ASN A 146 18.99 -1.51 -19.73
C ASN A 146 19.84 -2.38 -18.78
N TYR A 147 19.20 -3.07 -17.84
CA TYR A 147 19.89 -4.05 -17.00
C TYR A 147 20.24 -5.30 -17.82
N PRO A 148 21.49 -5.81 -17.77
CA PRO A 148 21.90 -6.94 -18.58
C PRO A 148 21.26 -8.25 -18.11
N ILE A 149 20.53 -8.92 -19.00
CA ILE A 149 19.92 -10.24 -18.76
C ILE A 149 20.76 -11.30 -19.47
N LYS A 150 21.39 -12.21 -18.72
CA LYS A 150 22.17 -13.31 -19.30
C LYS A 150 21.27 -14.41 -19.83
N SER A 151 20.16 -14.69 -19.15
CA SER A 151 19.27 -15.78 -19.54
C SER A 151 17.81 -15.52 -19.23
N ARG A 152 16.98 -15.99 -20.16
CA ARG A 152 15.53 -15.97 -20.10
C ARG A 152 15.06 -17.41 -20.08
N VAL A 153 14.26 -17.75 -19.08
CA VAL A 153 13.78 -19.11 -18.84
C VAL A 153 12.26 -19.13 -18.84
N LEU A 154 11.63 -20.21 -19.29
CA LEU A 154 10.16 -20.26 -19.42
C LEU A 154 9.41 -20.48 -18.11
N ASP A 155 10.07 -21.03 -17.08
CA ASP A 155 9.42 -21.50 -15.87
C ASP A 155 10.27 -21.22 -14.61
N MET A 156 9.59 -21.00 -13.48
CA MET A 156 10.20 -20.70 -12.19
C MET A 156 11.07 -21.84 -11.67
N GLN A 157 10.62 -23.10 -11.77
CA GLN A 157 11.40 -24.25 -11.31
C GLN A 157 12.71 -24.35 -12.08
N ILE A 158 12.67 -24.17 -13.40
CA ILE A 158 13.87 -24.20 -14.24
C ILE A 158 14.81 -23.06 -13.86
N LEU A 159 14.27 -21.84 -13.67
CA LEU A 159 15.07 -20.67 -13.28
C LEU A 159 15.80 -20.91 -11.95
N LEU A 160 15.08 -21.35 -10.92
CA LEU A 160 15.64 -21.59 -9.59
C LEU A 160 16.62 -22.78 -9.57
N ASN A 161 16.36 -23.84 -10.35
CA ASN A 161 17.30 -24.95 -10.52
C ASN A 161 18.60 -24.48 -11.19
N MET A 162 18.51 -23.67 -12.25
CA MET A 162 19.69 -23.11 -12.91
C MET A 162 20.49 -22.19 -11.99
N PHE A 163 19.80 -21.37 -11.18
CA PHE A 163 20.42 -20.54 -10.16
C PHE A 163 21.15 -21.39 -9.11
N ALA A 164 20.51 -22.43 -8.56
CA ALA A 164 21.10 -23.36 -7.60
C ALA A 164 22.31 -24.16 -8.17
N MET A 165 22.40 -24.30 -9.48
CA MET A 165 23.53 -24.92 -10.19
C MET A 165 24.61 -23.90 -10.61
N ASN A 166 24.59 -22.67 -10.10
CA ASN A 166 25.55 -21.60 -10.42
C ASN A 166 25.63 -21.27 -11.92
N ARG A 167 24.52 -21.40 -12.67
CA ARG A 167 24.46 -20.97 -14.08
C ARG A 167 24.41 -19.45 -14.23
N PHE A 168 23.85 -18.79 -13.21
CA PHE A 168 23.70 -17.35 -13.06
C PHE A 168 24.12 -16.97 -11.63
N ASP A 169 24.59 -15.74 -11.47
CA ASP A 169 25.02 -15.20 -10.18
C ASP A 169 23.84 -14.69 -9.36
N SER A 170 22.76 -14.31 -10.05
CA SER A 170 21.54 -13.77 -9.46
C SER A 170 20.28 -14.07 -10.25
N VAL A 171 19.12 -13.98 -9.59
CA VAL A 171 17.79 -14.03 -10.22
C VAL A 171 16.85 -13.01 -9.60
N LEU A 172 16.08 -12.30 -10.45
CA LEU A 172 15.03 -11.38 -10.02
C LEU A 172 13.67 -12.09 -10.07
N VAL A 173 13.00 -12.17 -8.92
CA VAL A 173 11.75 -12.94 -8.78
C VAL A 173 10.76 -12.23 -7.85
N ASP A 174 9.48 -12.59 -7.95
CA ASP A 174 8.52 -12.37 -6.87
C ASP A 174 8.75 -13.40 -5.75
N LEU A 175 9.03 -12.92 -4.53
CA LEU A 175 9.35 -13.75 -3.37
C LEU A 175 8.19 -14.68 -2.99
N HIS A 176 6.94 -14.21 -3.09
CA HIS A 176 5.77 -15.03 -2.75
C HIS A 176 5.63 -16.21 -3.70
N GLN A 177 5.91 -16.00 -4.99
CA GLN A 177 5.96 -17.08 -5.97
C GLN A 177 7.14 -18.01 -5.71
N ALA A 178 8.36 -17.48 -5.56
CA ALA A 178 9.58 -18.27 -5.42
C ALA A 178 9.63 -19.15 -4.16
N ARG A 179 8.89 -18.79 -3.10
CA ARG A 179 8.83 -19.56 -1.84
C ARG A 179 7.80 -20.70 -1.85
N ARG A 180 6.99 -20.86 -2.90
CA ARG A 180 6.03 -21.97 -2.97
C ARG A 180 6.75 -23.31 -2.89
N ASP A 181 6.17 -24.26 -2.15
CA ASP A 181 6.74 -25.60 -1.94
C ASP A 181 7.05 -26.34 -3.25
N GLU A 182 6.21 -26.11 -4.27
CA GLU A 182 6.39 -26.65 -5.62
C GLU A 182 7.73 -26.27 -6.25
N TYR A 183 8.29 -25.10 -5.91
CA TYR A 183 9.50 -24.57 -6.52
C TYR A 183 10.77 -24.72 -5.68
N GLN A 184 10.67 -25.41 -4.53
CA GLN A 184 11.82 -25.64 -3.67
C GLN A 184 12.81 -26.56 -4.38
N PRO A 185 14.04 -26.09 -4.70
CA PRO A 185 15.00 -26.91 -5.42
C PRO A 185 15.42 -28.11 -4.57
N SER A 186 15.58 -29.26 -5.21
CA SER A 186 15.87 -30.56 -4.60
C SER A 186 17.13 -30.61 -3.73
N GLU A 187 18.02 -29.60 -3.83
CA GLU A 187 19.30 -29.54 -3.09
C GLU A 187 19.35 -28.49 -1.97
N GLY A 188 18.23 -27.84 -1.57
CA GLY A 188 18.23 -26.92 -0.41
C GLY A 188 19.10 -25.66 -0.56
N LYS A 189 19.49 -25.29 -1.79
CA LYS A 189 20.45 -24.21 -2.07
C LYS A 189 19.90 -22.78 -2.00
N LEU A 190 18.58 -22.58 -1.99
CA LEU A 190 18.03 -21.22 -1.76
C LEU A 190 18.27 -20.75 -0.32
N SER A 191 18.40 -21.66 0.65
CA SER A 191 18.63 -21.34 2.06
C SER A 191 19.98 -20.67 2.34
N HIS A 192 20.93 -20.73 1.40
CA HIS A 192 22.25 -20.10 1.51
C HIS A 192 22.39 -18.86 0.61
N SER A 193 21.31 -18.45 -0.05
CA SER A 193 21.32 -17.27 -0.92
C SER A 193 21.03 -16.00 -0.14
N TYR A 194 21.64 -14.90 -0.59
CA TYR A 194 21.36 -13.57 -0.07
C TYR A 194 20.14 -12.99 -0.78
N LEU A 195 19.23 -12.43 0.01
CA LEU A 195 17.99 -11.83 -0.48
C LEU A 195 18.12 -10.32 -0.44
N HIS A 196 17.95 -9.70 -1.60
CA HIS A 196 18.03 -8.27 -1.78
C HIS A 196 16.66 -7.73 -2.18
N PHE A 197 16.01 -6.96 -1.30
CA PHE A 197 14.75 -6.31 -1.64
C PHE A 197 14.96 -5.30 -2.79
N VAL A 198 14.12 -5.38 -3.80
CA VAL A 198 14.15 -4.47 -4.95
C VAL A 198 13.05 -3.44 -4.83
N LYS A 199 11.79 -3.90 -4.78
CA LYS A 199 10.60 -3.06 -4.65
C LYS A 199 9.36 -3.91 -4.39
N TYR A 200 8.25 -3.26 -4.12
CA TYR A 200 6.95 -3.85 -4.32
C TYR A 200 6.42 -3.54 -5.72
N SER A 201 5.74 -4.50 -6.35
CA SER A 201 5.02 -4.26 -7.61
C SER A 201 3.52 -4.42 -7.41
N PRO A 202 2.72 -3.35 -7.57
CA PRO A 202 1.27 -3.42 -7.40
C PRO A 202 0.62 -4.31 -8.46
N LYS A 203 -0.30 -5.16 -8.03
CA LYS A 203 -1.23 -5.87 -8.90
C LYS A 203 -2.61 -5.21 -8.81
N SER A 204 -3.01 -4.53 -9.88
CA SER A 204 -4.31 -3.86 -9.98
C SER A 204 -5.27 -4.62 -10.89
N VAL A 205 -6.55 -4.27 -10.83
CA VAL A 205 -7.54 -4.60 -11.86
C VAL A 205 -7.46 -3.53 -12.95
N ALA A 206 -7.31 -3.94 -14.20
CA ALA A 206 -7.40 -3.03 -15.33
C ALA A 206 -8.81 -3.06 -15.92
N PHE A 207 -9.50 -1.93 -15.92
CA PHE A 207 -10.78 -1.74 -16.58
C PHE A 207 -10.57 -1.25 -18.02
N SER A 208 -11.33 -1.79 -18.96
CA SER A 208 -11.35 -1.30 -20.35
C SER A 208 -11.86 0.15 -20.39
N LYS A 209 -11.38 0.97 -21.34
CA LYS A 209 -11.86 2.35 -21.49
C LYS A 209 -13.39 2.44 -21.67
N PRO A 210 -14.05 1.60 -22.50
CA PRO A 210 -15.51 1.64 -22.63
C PRO A 210 -16.23 1.37 -21.31
N PHE A 211 -15.74 0.40 -20.52
CA PHE A 211 -16.34 0.12 -19.22
C PHE A 211 -16.13 1.28 -18.24
N ALA A 212 -14.89 1.77 -18.12
CA ALA A 212 -14.53 2.83 -17.19
C ALA A 212 -15.28 4.14 -17.48
N ALA A 213 -15.43 4.51 -18.76
CA ALA A 213 -16.17 5.71 -19.17
C ALA A 213 -17.64 5.68 -18.73
N ASN A 214 -18.25 4.49 -18.63
CA ASN A 214 -19.65 4.32 -18.26
C ASN A 214 -19.87 3.94 -16.79
N ASN A 215 -18.81 3.65 -16.03
CA ASN A 215 -18.89 3.08 -14.68
C ASN A 215 -17.91 3.77 -13.70
N ALA A 216 -17.69 5.07 -13.84
CA ALA A 216 -16.74 5.82 -13.00
C ALA A 216 -17.06 5.72 -11.50
N GLN A 217 -18.34 5.82 -11.12
CA GLN A 217 -18.77 5.67 -9.73
C GLN A 217 -18.48 4.26 -9.19
N PHE A 218 -18.77 3.21 -9.97
CA PHE A 218 -18.43 1.84 -9.60
C PHE A 218 -16.92 1.67 -9.37
N ILE A 219 -16.06 2.26 -10.20
CA ILE A 219 -14.60 2.19 -10.00
C ILE A 219 -14.18 2.92 -8.72
N SER A 220 -14.81 4.05 -8.41
CA SER A 220 -14.57 4.77 -7.15
C SER A 220 -14.98 3.93 -5.94
N GLU A 221 -16.16 3.32 -5.96
CA GLU A 221 -16.66 2.44 -4.90
C GLU A 221 -15.83 1.16 -4.77
N PHE A 222 -15.40 0.59 -5.90
CA PHE A 222 -14.45 -0.52 -5.96
C PHE A 222 -13.17 -0.18 -5.20
N ASN A 223 -12.55 0.96 -5.52
CA ASN A 223 -11.32 1.39 -4.85
C ASN A 223 -11.52 1.60 -3.34
N ASN A 224 -12.62 2.25 -2.94
CA ASN A 224 -12.92 2.49 -1.52
C ASN A 224 -13.17 1.20 -0.72
N THR A 225 -13.57 0.12 -1.38
CA THR A 225 -13.90 -1.17 -0.74
C THR A 225 -12.66 -2.06 -0.56
N ILE A 226 -11.57 -1.82 -1.30
CA ILE A 226 -10.37 -2.69 -1.30
C ILE A 226 -9.74 -2.81 0.10
N SER A 227 -9.70 -1.72 0.87
CA SER A 227 -9.10 -1.70 2.21
C SER A 227 -9.77 -2.66 3.20
N GLY A 228 -11.07 -2.94 3.04
CA GLY A 228 -11.79 -3.93 3.83
C GLY A 228 -11.55 -5.38 3.38
N CYS A 229 -10.97 -5.58 2.21
CA CYS A 229 -10.77 -6.86 1.55
C CYS A 229 -9.28 -7.22 1.40
N LEU A 230 -8.41 -6.62 2.22
CA LEU A 230 -6.96 -6.68 2.08
C LEU A 230 -6.42 -8.11 1.87
N PRO A 231 -5.68 -8.36 0.77
CA PRO A 231 -5.12 -9.68 0.48
C PRO A 231 -3.98 -10.03 1.45
N VAL A 232 -3.74 -11.33 1.62
CA VAL A 232 -2.60 -11.85 2.40
C VAL A 232 -1.26 -11.30 1.89
N SER A 233 -1.12 -11.03 0.59
CA SER A 233 0.09 -10.47 -0.02
C SER A 233 0.41 -9.02 0.38
N MET A 234 -0.50 -8.32 1.06
CA MET A 234 -0.24 -6.99 1.62
C MET A 234 0.13 -7.05 3.11
N ARG A 235 0.28 -8.25 3.67
CA ARG A 235 0.75 -8.43 5.05
C ARG A 235 2.28 -8.47 5.06
N LEU A 236 2.87 -7.79 6.03
CA LEU A 236 4.29 -7.89 6.34
C LEU A 236 4.62 -9.28 6.84
N ASP A 237 5.74 -9.85 6.41
CA ASP A 237 6.31 -11.00 7.10
C ASP A 237 6.91 -10.58 8.47
N SER A 238 7.23 -11.55 9.33
CA SER A 238 7.67 -11.26 10.69
C SER A 238 8.98 -10.47 10.73
N ALA A 239 9.91 -10.77 9.82
CA ALA A 239 11.20 -10.09 9.74
C ALA A 239 11.05 -8.65 9.24
N GLU A 240 10.19 -8.42 8.24
CA GLU A 240 9.86 -7.07 7.78
C GLU A 240 9.18 -6.25 8.87
N ARG A 241 8.24 -6.86 9.59
CA ARG A 241 7.54 -6.20 10.68
C ARG A 241 8.52 -5.77 11.77
N GLU A 242 9.44 -6.66 12.16
CA GLU A 242 10.47 -6.35 13.15
C GLU A 242 11.42 -5.25 12.65
N HIS A 243 11.85 -5.31 11.38
CA HIS A 243 12.71 -4.29 10.78
C HIS A 243 12.03 -2.92 10.73
N LEU A 244 10.77 -2.83 10.31
CA LEU A 244 10.02 -1.56 10.28
C LEU A 244 9.78 -1.01 11.69
N ILE A 245 9.55 -1.86 12.69
CA ILE A 245 9.47 -1.44 14.09
C ILE A 245 10.82 -0.90 14.56
N PHE A 246 11.92 -1.59 14.24
CA PHE A 246 13.27 -1.16 14.57
C PHE A 246 13.59 0.21 13.95
N GLU A 247 13.38 0.37 12.63
CA GLU A 247 13.53 1.64 11.92
C GLU A 247 12.66 2.75 12.54
N GLY A 248 11.38 2.46 12.80
CA GLY A 248 10.46 3.39 13.45
C GLY A 248 10.93 3.81 14.85
N SER A 249 11.54 2.90 15.61
CA SER A 249 11.99 3.17 16.99
C SER A 249 13.04 4.28 17.07
N HIS A 250 13.92 4.39 16.07
CA HIS A 250 14.93 5.45 16.00
C HIS A 250 14.28 6.84 15.95
N PHE A 251 13.21 6.99 15.16
CA PHE A 251 12.46 8.24 15.08
C PHE A 251 11.57 8.45 16.30
N PHE A 252 10.91 7.39 16.77
CA PHE A 252 10.06 7.44 17.96
C PHE A 252 10.80 7.96 19.20
N ASN A 253 12.06 7.56 19.42
CA ASN A 253 12.84 8.06 20.55
C ASN A 253 12.94 9.59 20.56
N SER A 254 13.10 10.23 19.40
CA SER A 254 13.10 11.70 19.28
C SER A 254 11.74 12.31 19.65
N ILE A 255 10.64 11.64 19.30
CA ILE A 255 9.27 12.07 19.63
C ILE A 255 9.01 11.93 21.13
N GLN A 256 9.38 10.78 21.69
CA GLN A 256 9.24 10.46 23.11
C GLN A 256 10.04 11.44 23.98
N GLU A 257 11.19 11.91 23.50
CA GLU A 257 12.07 12.87 24.19
C GLU A 257 11.68 14.34 23.98
N ASP A 258 10.88 14.67 22.97
CA ASP A 258 10.45 16.04 22.70
C ASP A 258 9.51 16.60 23.79
N ALA A 259 9.99 17.62 24.51
CA ALA A 259 9.23 18.25 25.59
C ALA A 259 7.97 18.97 25.10
N SER A 260 8.00 19.55 23.90
CA SER A 260 6.86 20.26 23.33
C SER A 260 5.73 19.29 22.96
N VAL A 261 6.08 18.11 22.40
CA VAL A 261 5.12 17.04 22.11
C VAL A 261 4.47 16.54 23.41
N ARG A 262 5.26 16.19 24.43
CA ARG A 262 4.72 15.71 25.71
C ARG A 262 3.85 16.75 26.39
N GLN A 263 4.27 18.02 26.41
CA GLN A 263 3.50 19.10 27.03
C GLN A 263 2.15 19.30 26.34
N GLN A 264 2.14 19.29 25.00
CA GLN A 264 0.92 19.43 24.21
C GLN A 264 -0.06 18.28 24.47
N VAL A 265 0.42 17.04 24.43
CA VAL A 265 -0.41 15.85 24.72
C VAL A 265 -0.92 15.87 26.17
N GLN A 266 -0.09 16.24 27.14
CA GLN A 266 -0.50 16.33 28.54
C GLN A 266 -1.54 17.42 28.77
N GLN A 267 -1.39 18.58 28.13
CA GLN A 267 -2.36 19.68 28.20
C GLN A 267 -3.71 19.25 27.62
N GLN A 268 -3.72 18.60 26.46
CA GLN A 268 -4.94 18.09 25.84
C GLN A 268 -5.65 17.05 26.72
N ASN A 269 -4.89 16.18 27.37
CA ASN A 269 -5.41 15.16 28.29
C ASN A 269 -6.05 15.69 29.58
N GLN A 270 -5.93 17.00 29.88
CA GLN A 270 -6.62 17.67 30.99
C GLN A 270 -8.07 18.00 30.66
N SER A 271 -8.43 18.03 29.38
CA SER A 271 -9.81 18.24 28.94
C SER A 271 -10.68 17.03 29.31
N PRO A 272 -11.96 17.24 29.66
CA PRO A 272 -12.90 16.16 29.86
C PRO A 272 -13.09 15.36 28.55
N PRO A 273 -13.37 14.05 28.63
CA PRO A 273 -13.73 13.26 27.44
C PRO A 273 -14.91 13.88 26.70
N LEU A 274 -14.83 13.91 25.37
CA LEU A 274 -15.89 14.41 24.51
C LEU A 274 -17.03 13.40 24.38
N GLN A 275 -18.27 13.87 24.21
CA GLN A 275 -19.40 13.00 23.85
C GLN A 275 -19.39 12.69 22.35
N SER A 276 -20.07 11.62 21.92
CA SER A 276 -20.07 11.19 20.52
C SER A 276 -20.51 12.28 19.53
N ALA A 277 -21.55 13.05 19.87
CA ALA A 277 -22.02 14.16 19.03
C ALA A 277 -20.97 15.28 18.85
N ASP A 278 -20.10 15.47 19.85
CA ASP A 278 -18.99 16.43 19.76
C ASP A 278 -17.88 15.92 18.85
N ILE A 279 -17.64 14.60 18.82
CA ILE A 279 -16.66 13.96 17.93
C ILE A 279 -17.08 14.15 16.47
N ASP A 280 -18.33 13.82 16.12
CA ASP A 280 -18.85 13.99 14.75
C ASP A 280 -18.74 15.45 14.28
N THR A 281 -18.98 16.39 15.19
CA THR A 281 -18.85 17.82 14.93
C THR A 281 -17.40 18.22 14.64
N LEU A 282 -16.44 17.72 15.43
CA LEU A 282 -15.02 17.97 15.22
C LEU A 282 -14.49 17.30 13.94
N GLU A 283 -14.92 16.07 13.65
CA GLU A 283 -14.60 15.36 12.41
C GLU A 283 -15.06 16.14 11.18
N TYR A 284 -16.33 16.56 11.17
CA TYR A 284 -16.88 17.35 10.07
C TYR A 284 -16.10 18.66 9.90
N ALA A 285 -15.83 19.36 11.00
CA ALA A 285 -15.07 20.61 10.96
C ALA A 285 -13.62 20.40 10.51
N TRP A 286 -12.98 19.28 10.85
CA TRP A 286 -11.62 18.96 10.42
C TRP A 286 -11.56 18.73 8.91
N ARG A 287 -12.45 17.88 8.39
CA ARG A 287 -12.51 17.52 6.97
C ARG A 287 -12.84 18.73 6.09
N TRP A 288 -13.90 19.47 6.44
CA TRP A 288 -14.45 20.54 5.59
C TRP A 288 -14.01 21.96 5.98
N GLY A 289 -13.28 22.09 7.09
CA GLY A 289 -12.87 23.39 7.63
C GLY A 289 -13.86 23.90 8.67
N ALA A 290 -13.33 24.40 9.78
CA ALA A 290 -14.13 24.99 10.84
C ALA A 290 -14.52 26.43 10.51
N HIS A 291 -15.79 26.82 10.75
CA HIS A 291 -16.22 28.22 10.71
C HIS A 291 -16.07 28.92 12.08
N GLN A 292 -16.07 28.15 13.17
CA GLN A 292 -15.94 28.68 14.52
C GLN A 292 -14.47 28.92 14.87
N LYS A 293 -14.15 30.12 15.35
CA LYS A 293 -12.76 30.51 15.69
C LYS A 293 -12.12 29.59 16.73
N SER A 294 -12.86 29.12 17.73
CA SER A 294 -12.34 28.20 18.76
C SER A 294 -11.86 26.88 18.16
N ILE A 295 -12.65 26.28 17.27
CA ILE A 295 -12.30 25.04 16.58
C ILE A 295 -11.15 25.27 15.59
N GLN A 296 -11.14 26.41 14.88
CA GLN A 296 -10.00 26.80 14.04
C GLN A 296 -8.70 26.91 14.86
N HIS A 297 -8.75 27.52 16.04
CA HIS A 297 -7.59 27.62 16.93
C HIS A 297 -7.12 26.25 17.42
N LEU A 298 -8.05 25.36 17.80
CA LEU A 298 -7.73 23.97 18.15
C LEU A 298 -6.96 23.28 17.02
N PHE A 299 -7.49 23.32 15.79
CA PHE A 299 -6.85 22.67 14.64
C PHE A 299 -5.51 23.32 14.28
N SER A 300 -5.41 24.65 14.36
CA SER A 300 -4.11 25.33 14.16
C SER A 300 -3.08 24.89 15.20
N GLY A 301 -3.50 24.64 16.44
CA GLY A 301 -2.63 24.08 17.47
C GLY A 301 -2.13 22.67 17.13
N VAL A 302 -2.89 21.89 16.37
CA VAL A 302 -2.53 20.51 16.00
C VAL A 302 -1.54 20.47 14.83
N VAL A 303 -1.67 21.37 13.86
CA VAL A 303 -0.85 21.37 12.63
C VAL A 303 0.29 22.41 12.62
N GLN A 304 0.23 23.45 13.45
CA GLN A 304 1.15 24.59 13.41
C GLN A 304 1.84 24.87 14.75
N SER A 305 1.70 23.99 15.74
CA SER A 305 2.43 24.13 17.01
C SER A 305 3.94 23.95 16.84
N GLN A 306 4.70 24.39 17.86
CA GLN A 306 6.12 24.08 17.93
C GLN A 306 6.40 22.57 17.88
N ALA A 307 5.52 21.77 18.49
CA ALA A 307 5.60 20.31 18.40
C ALA A 307 5.44 19.84 16.95
N ALA A 308 4.45 20.36 16.21
CA ALA A 308 4.27 20.01 14.79
C ALA A 308 5.50 20.39 13.95
N LEU A 309 6.08 21.57 14.16
CA LEU A 309 7.30 22.00 13.47
C LEU A 309 8.50 21.09 13.75
N ASN A 310 8.68 20.67 15.02
CA ASN A 310 9.73 19.73 15.40
C ASN A 310 9.56 18.36 14.70
N LEU A 311 8.32 17.86 14.65
CA LEU A 311 7.99 16.60 13.98
C LEU A 311 8.13 16.69 12.46
N ILE A 312 7.78 17.83 11.84
CA ILE A 312 8.02 18.07 10.41
C ILE A 312 9.53 18.02 10.13
N SER A 313 10.35 18.68 10.96
CA SER A 313 11.80 18.62 10.83
C SER A 313 12.37 17.20 11.01
N LEU A 314 11.78 16.40 11.91
CA LEU A 314 12.14 14.99 12.09
C LEU A 314 11.78 14.16 10.85
N LYS A 315 10.57 14.38 10.30
CA LYS A 315 10.11 13.76 9.06
C LYS A 315 11.06 14.06 7.89
N GLU A 316 11.46 15.31 7.71
CA GLU A 316 12.41 15.71 6.66
C GLU A 316 13.79 15.05 6.82
N ARG A 317 14.32 14.99 8.05
CA ARG A 317 15.59 14.32 8.34
C ARG A 317 15.57 12.81 8.05
N SER A 318 14.39 12.19 8.05
CA SER A 318 14.24 10.77 7.70
C SER A 318 14.56 10.46 6.23
N ARG A 319 14.69 11.49 5.38
CA ARG A 319 14.93 11.38 3.93
C ARG A 319 13.91 10.48 3.22
N GLY A 320 12.65 10.56 3.66
CA GLY A 320 11.52 9.89 3.04
C GLY A 320 11.11 8.57 3.68
N VAL A 321 11.87 8.03 4.64
CA VAL A 321 11.44 6.85 5.42
C VAL A 321 10.13 7.13 6.15
N ILE A 322 10.06 8.29 6.82
CA ILE A 322 8.85 8.75 7.49
C ILE A 322 8.10 9.68 6.53
N ARG A 323 6.82 9.37 6.30
CA ARG A 323 5.92 10.12 5.41
C ARG A 323 4.91 10.97 6.17
N GLU A 324 4.50 10.48 7.33
CA GLU A 324 3.63 11.20 8.25
C GLU A 324 3.93 10.80 9.69
N ILE A 325 3.68 11.72 10.61
CA ILE A 325 3.71 11.49 12.05
C ILE A 325 2.41 12.04 12.61
N ILE A 326 1.69 11.18 13.31
CA ILE A 326 0.45 11.52 14.02
C ILE A 326 0.69 11.19 15.49
N VAL A 327 0.59 12.19 16.36
CA VAL A 327 0.61 11.99 17.80
C VAL A 327 -0.78 12.26 18.34
N THR A 328 -1.33 11.29 19.05
CA THR A 328 -2.66 11.33 19.64
C THR A 328 -2.60 11.55 21.15
N ASP A 329 -3.70 12.00 21.74
CA ASP A 329 -3.92 11.94 23.18
C ASP A 329 -4.33 10.53 23.65
N LYS A 330 -4.62 10.36 24.95
CA LYS A 330 -4.97 9.05 25.52
C LYS A 330 -6.32 8.50 25.03
N LEU A 331 -7.13 9.32 24.38
CA LEU A 331 -8.45 8.96 23.85
C LEU A 331 -8.41 8.72 22.33
N GLY A 332 -7.33 9.13 21.67
CA GLY A 332 -7.13 8.97 20.23
C GLY A 332 -7.36 10.23 19.41
N PHE A 333 -7.58 11.41 20.02
CA PHE A 333 -7.67 12.65 19.24
C PHE A 333 -6.27 13.13 18.84
N ASN A 334 -6.14 13.62 17.61
CA ASN A 334 -4.90 14.19 17.11
C ASN A 334 -4.47 15.37 17.99
N ALA A 335 -3.30 15.23 18.60
CA ALA A 335 -2.67 16.29 19.38
C ALA A 335 -1.63 17.03 18.54
N VAL A 336 -0.87 16.31 17.71
CA VAL A 336 0.14 16.90 16.81
C VAL A 336 0.19 16.07 15.54
N VAL A 337 0.16 16.72 14.37
CA VAL A 337 0.31 16.02 13.08
C VAL A 337 1.29 16.76 12.16
N THR A 338 2.01 16.01 11.33
CA THR A 338 2.88 16.61 10.29
C THR A 338 2.14 16.94 9.00
N ASP A 339 1.05 16.23 8.74
CA ASP A 339 0.24 16.33 7.52
C ASP A 339 -1.23 16.27 7.94
N LYS A 340 -2.11 16.91 7.16
CA LYS A 340 -3.53 16.86 7.43
C LYS A 340 -4.04 15.44 7.20
N THR A 341 -4.43 14.77 8.28
CA THR A 341 -5.09 13.46 8.25
C THR A 341 -6.50 13.56 7.67
N SER A 342 -7.06 12.45 7.21
CA SER A 342 -8.48 12.39 6.83
C SER A 342 -9.39 12.68 8.04
N ASP A 343 -9.00 12.15 9.21
CA ASP A 343 -9.82 12.15 10.42
C ASP A 343 -9.08 12.80 11.58
N PHE A 344 -9.81 13.48 12.47
CA PHE A 344 -9.24 14.12 13.65
C PHE A 344 -9.10 13.15 14.84
N TYR A 345 -10.02 12.20 14.92
CA TYR A 345 -10.10 11.12 15.89
C TYR A 345 -9.55 9.84 15.26
N GLN A 346 -8.70 9.16 16.01
CA GLN A 346 -8.02 7.92 15.59
C GLN A 346 -8.37 6.77 16.54
N GLY A 347 -9.23 7.00 17.55
CA GLY A 347 -9.41 6.07 18.66
C GLY A 347 -10.15 4.78 18.29
N ASP A 348 -10.91 4.80 17.20
CA ASP A 348 -11.58 3.66 16.59
C ASP A 348 -10.70 2.91 15.58
N GLU A 349 -9.56 3.48 15.19
CA GLU A 349 -8.64 2.85 14.25
C GLU A 349 -7.76 1.79 14.91
N SER A 350 -7.43 0.72 14.17
CA SER A 350 -6.52 -0.35 14.64
C SER A 350 -5.16 0.19 15.05
N LYS A 351 -4.64 1.21 14.34
CA LYS A 351 -3.35 1.83 14.63
C LYS A 351 -3.29 2.56 15.98
N PHE A 352 -4.41 2.82 16.63
CA PHE A 352 -4.47 3.31 18.00
C PHE A 352 -4.91 2.21 18.97
N SER A 353 -6.06 1.59 18.69
CA SER A 353 -6.71 0.64 19.59
C SER A 353 -5.83 -0.56 19.92
N GLU A 354 -5.09 -1.10 18.95
CA GLU A 354 -4.16 -2.21 19.14
C GLU A 354 -2.98 -1.86 20.06
N VAL A 355 -2.65 -0.58 20.27
CA VAL A 355 -1.61 -0.18 21.24
C VAL A 355 -2.19 -0.13 22.65
N VAL A 356 -3.38 0.48 22.80
CA VAL A 356 -3.95 0.81 24.11
C VAL A 356 -4.77 -0.32 24.75
N GLN A 357 -5.27 -1.28 23.96
CA GLN A 357 -6.07 -2.41 24.47
C GLN A 357 -5.23 -3.54 25.09
N HIS A 358 -3.91 -3.57 24.84
CA HIS A 358 -3.01 -4.60 25.36
C HIS A 358 -2.42 -4.22 26.72
N THR A 359 -2.24 -5.21 27.61
CA THR A 359 -1.54 -5.05 28.89
C THR A 359 -0.49 -6.17 29.04
N PRO A 360 0.82 -5.88 29.03
CA PRO A 360 1.43 -4.55 28.85
C PRO A 360 1.17 -3.99 27.44
N VAL A 361 1.23 -2.67 27.28
CA VAL A 361 1.10 -2.01 25.97
C VAL A 361 2.19 -2.51 25.01
N GLN A 362 1.86 -2.63 23.73
CA GLN A 362 2.75 -3.17 22.71
C GLN A 362 2.82 -2.23 21.50
N VAL A 363 3.92 -2.31 20.77
CA VAL A 363 4.06 -1.65 19.47
C VAL A 363 3.20 -2.39 18.46
N TYR A 364 2.38 -1.62 17.74
CA TYR A 364 1.57 -2.13 16.63
C TYR A 364 2.21 -1.76 15.30
N ALA A 365 2.06 -2.63 14.30
CA ALA A 365 2.45 -2.36 12.92
C ALA A 365 1.33 -2.86 12.02
N SER A 366 0.78 -1.98 11.18
CA SER A 366 -0.32 -2.31 10.27
C SER A 366 0.16 -3.22 9.12
N PRO A 367 -0.77 -3.85 8.39
CA PRO A 367 -0.48 -4.30 7.03
C PRO A 367 -0.02 -3.14 6.13
N ILE A 368 0.55 -3.47 4.97
CA ILE A 368 0.90 -2.50 3.94
C ILE A 368 -0.40 -1.92 3.36
N GLN A 369 -0.49 -0.59 3.34
CA GLN A 369 -1.60 0.16 2.76
C GLN A 369 -1.13 0.94 1.55
N TYR A 370 -2.02 1.14 0.57
CA TYR A 370 -1.74 1.98 -0.58
C TYR A 370 -2.39 3.36 -0.39
N ASP A 371 -1.57 4.41 -0.35
CA ASP A 371 -2.03 5.79 -0.39
C ASP A 371 -2.14 6.24 -1.86
N ALA A 372 -3.38 6.36 -2.33
CA ALA A 372 -3.68 6.75 -3.70
C ALA A 372 -3.31 8.21 -4.00
N SER A 373 -3.22 9.09 -2.99
CA SER A 373 -2.90 10.50 -3.18
C SER A 373 -1.43 10.71 -3.54
N THR A 374 -0.56 9.88 -2.98
CA THR A 374 0.88 9.91 -3.24
C THR A 374 1.36 8.76 -4.12
N ALA A 375 0.47 7.83 -4.47
CA ALA A 375 0.74 6.59 -5.20
C ALA A 375 1.84 5.74 -4.55
N ARG A 376 1.86 5.68 -3.22
CA ARG A 376 2.88 4.99 -2.42
C ARG A 376 2.28 3.96 -1.48
N PHE A 377 3.15 3.07 -1.01
CA PHE A 377 2.83 2.17 0.08
C PHE A 377 3.22 2.80 1.41
N LEU A 378 2.42 2.54 2.44
CA LEU A 378 2.65 2.97 3.80
C LEU A 378 2.39 1.82 4.77
N VAL A 379 3.16 1.79 5.84
CA VAL A 379 2.91 0.98 7.02
C VAL A 379 2.82 1.92 8.20
N HIS A 380 1.73 1.86 8.96
CA HIS A 380 1.64 2.58 10.23
C HIS A 380 2.26 1.76 11.34
N VAL A 381 3.31 2.31 11.95
CA VAL A 381 3.92 1.76 13.17
C VAL A 381 3.58 2.65 14.34
N SER A 382 2.91 2.09 15.33
CA SER A 382 2.33 2.82 16.45
C SER A 382 3.02 2.46 17.76
N PHE A 383 3.53 3.49 18.44
CA PHE A 383 4.27 3.38 19.69
C PHE A 383 3.49 4.04 20.83
N PRO A 384 3.42 3.41 22.02
CA PRO A 384 2.84 4.05 23.20
C PRO A 384 3.70 5.25 23.62
N LEU A 385 3.08 6.43 23.73
CA LEU A 385 3.77 7.64 24.18
C LEU A 385 3.65 7.75 25.70
N PHE A 386 4.79 7.81 26.39
CA PHE A 386 4.84 7.86 27.85
C PHE A 386 5.03 9.28 28.37
N GLY A 387 4.35 9.58 29.48
CA GLY A 387 4.52 10.81 30.24
C GLY A 387 5.72 10.75 31.19
N ARG A 388 5.48 11.02 32.48
CA ARG A 388 6.47 10.73 33.54
C ARG A 388 6.21 9.33 34.07
N GLY A 389 7.27 8.53 34.23
CA GLY A 389 7.16 7.11 34.58
C GLY A 389 6.48 6.30 33.48
N ASP A 390 5.87 5.17 33.84
CA ASP A 390 5.29 4.22 32.88
C ASP A 390 3.84 4.55 32.47
N LYS A 391 3.40 5.81 32.67
CA LYS A 391 2.04 6.24 32.31
C LYS A 391 1.96 6.59 30.84
N VAL A 392 1.19 5.82 30.07
CA VAL A 392 0.82 6.15 28.69
C VAL A 392 -0.07 7.39 28.68
N ILE A 393 0.32 8.39 27.87
CA ILE A 393 -0.41 9.65 27.68
C ILE A 393 -1.00 9.78 26.27
N GLY A 394 -0.67 8.86 25.36
CA GLY A 394 -1.15 8.86 23.98
C GLY A 394 -0.42 7.82 23.13
N VAL A 395 -0.57 7.93 21.81
CA VAL A 395 0.10 7.05 20.85
C VAL A 395 0.76 7.89 19.77
N ALA A 396 2.03 7.58 19.46
CA ALA A 396 2.74 8.12 18.30
C ALA A 396 2.65 7.12 17.14
N ILE A 397 2.05 7.53 16.04
CA ILE A 397 1.80 6.72 14.85
C ILE A 397 2.70 7.26 13.74
N LEU A 398 3.60 6.41 13.23
CA LEU A 398 4.52 6.74 12.15
C LEU A 398 4.04 6.08 10.87
N GLY A 399 3.72 6.87 9.84
CA GLY A 399 3.56 6.35 8.49
C GLY A 399 4.92 6.14 7.85
N ILE A 400 5.36 4.90 7.74
CA ILE A 400 6.65 4.49 7.20
C ILE A 400 6.48 4.02 5.75
N ASP A 401 7.32 4.53 4.85
CA ASP A 401 7.44 4.04 3.48
C ASP A 401 8.24 2.73 3.49
N PRO A 402 7.59 1.56 3.31
CA PRO A 402 8.25 0.28 3.47
C PRO A 402 9.25 0.02 2.34
N GLU A 403 9.09 0.64 1.17
CA GLU A 403 10.06 0.47 0.09
C GLU A 403 11.38 1.14 0.46
N ILE A 404 11.36 2.33 1.04
CA ILE A 404 12.59 3.04 1.44
C ILE A 404 13.19 2.42 2.70
N ALA A 405 12.35 1.98 3.64
CA ALA A 405 12.80 1.42 4.90
C ALA A 405 13.41 0.01 4.74
N LEU A 406 12.87 -0.79 3.80
CA LEU A 406 13.38 -2.13 3.48
C LEU A 406 14.41 -2.12 2.34
N ALA A 407 14.44 -1.06 1.52
CA ALA A 407 15.46 -0.91 0.50
C ALA A 407 16.84 -0.86 1.16
N ASN A 408 17.71 -1.72 0.66
CA ASN A 408 19.13 -1.44 0.78
C ASN A 408 19.40 -0.25 -0.16
N ARG A 409 19.51 0.95 0.44
CA ARG A 409 19.50 2.27 -0.23
C ARG A 409 20.49 2.43 -1.37
N HIS A 410 21.43 1.51 -1.47
CA HIS A 410 22.51 1.51 -2.42
C HIS A 410 22.29 0.56 -3.59
N LEU A 411 21.24 -0.27 -3.61
CA LEU A 411 21.17 -1.41 -4.52
C LEU A 411 21.13 -1.11 -6.03
N TRP A 412 20.88 0.14 -6.44
CA TRP A 412 20.69 0.48 -7.86
C TRP A 412 21.17 1.89 -8.28
N GLY A 413 21.99 2.55 -7.47
CA GLY A 413 22.41 3.94 -7.73
C GLY A 413 21.33 5.00 -7.48
N SER A 414 21.77 6.26 -7.42
CA SER A 414 20.99 7.45 -7.02
C SER A 414 19.71 7.75 -7.83
N ASP A 415 19.41 6.96 -8.86
CA ASP A 415 18.11 7.00 -9.56
C ASP A 415 16.97 6.43 -8.69
N SER A 416 17.28 5.83 -7.54
CA SER A 416 16.34 5.52 -6.48
C SER A 416 15.92 6.77 -5.68
N ASN A 417 15.59 7.86 -6.37
CA ASN A 417 14.76 8.87 -5.76
C ASN A 417 13.31 8.34 -5.81
N PRO A 418 12.69 7.97 -4.68
CA PRO A 418 11.27 7.53 -4.64
C PRO A 418 10.29 8.65 -5.05
N ALA A 419 10.80 9.82 -5.46
CA ALA A 419 10.07 10.93 -6.06
C ALA A 419 9.76 10.76 -7.56
N THR A 420 10.34 9.79 -8.28
CA THR A 420 9.87 9.43 -9.64
C THR A 420 8.70 8.46 -9.53
N GLY A 421 7.68 8.86 -8.75
CA GLY A 421 6.33 8.37 -8.98
C GLY A 421 5.99 8.61 -10.44
N PHE A 422 5.36 7.63 -11.06
CA PHE A 422 4.76 7.77 -12.38
C PHE A 422 4.07 9.13 -12.45
N ALA A 423 4.60 10.04 -13.27
CA ALA A 423 3.87 11.21 -13.68
C ALA A 423 2.66 10.68 -14.44
N VAL A 424 1.52 10.56 -13.73
CA VAL A 424 0.22 10.45 -14.37
C VAL A 424 0.08 11.77 -15.11
N GLY A 425 0.12 11.69 -16.44
CA GLY A 425 -0.09 12.83 -17.32
C GLY A 425 -1.38 13.56 -16.92
N LYS A 426 -1.32 14.88 -16.94
CA LYS A 426 -2.48 15.76 -16.79
C LYS A 426 -3.58 15.42 -17.79
#